data_AF-A0A1B6I347-F1
#
_entry.id   AF-A0A1B6I347-F1
#
_cell.length_a   1.000
_cell.length_b   1.000
_cell.length_c   1.000
_cell.angle_alpha   90.00
_cell.angle_beta   90.00
_cell.angle_gamma   90.00
#
_symmetry.space_group_name_H-M   'P 1'
#
loop_
_entity.id
_entity.type
_entity.pdbx_description
1 polymer ?
#
loop_
_entity_poly.entity_id
_entity_poly.type
_entity_poly.pdbx_seq_one_letter_code
_entity_poly.pdbx_strand_id
1 'polypeptide(L)'
;QFSPGFASMIVEWVQELIPCRIKAIHIVNQPYIFNMLFSIFKPFLQEKLRNRIHFHGEDRASLLNHIDAKSVPTQYGGDMYLPHDQGLELHRLLCLYDDQYQKTSEYGYVNISKQKGKDKKEKRISET
;
A
#
# COMPACT_ATOMS: atom_id res chain seq x y z
N GLN A 1 -4.24 0.94 17.48
CA GLN A 1 -5.72 0.95 17.60
C GLN A 1 -6.29 1.34 16.24
N PHE A 2 -7.20 0.55 15.66
CA PHE A 2 -7.89 0.91 14.44
C PHE A 2 -8.96 1.96 14.77
N SER A 3 -8.62 3.24 14.65
CA SER A 3 -9.55 4.35 14.85
C SER A 3 -10.24 4.72 13.52
N PRO A 4 -11.43 5.34 13.55
CA PRO A 4 -12.07 5.86 12.33
C PRO A 4 -11.18 6.82 11.53
N GLY A 5 -10.36 7.63 12.22
CA GLY A 5 -9.39 8.52 11.56
C GLY A 5 -8.31 7.76 10.80
N PHE A 6 -7.81 6.65 11.36
CA PHE A 6 -6.86 5.78 10.66
C PHE A 6 -7.50 5.09 9.44
N ALA A 7 -8.75 4.66 9.57
CA ALA A 7 -9.49 4.07 8.46
C ALA A 7 -9.71 5.07 7.30
N SER A 8 -10.12 6.30 7.63
CA SER A 8 -10.28 7.38 6.66
C SER A 8 -8.97 7.69 5.95
N MET A 9 -7.86 7.79 6.70
CA MET A 9 -6.53 8.05 6.15
C MET A 9 -6.09 6.97 5.15
N ILE A 10 -6.28 5.70 5.48
CA ILE A 10 -5.96 4.59 4.56
C ILE A 10 -6.81 4.70 3.29
N VAL A 11 -8.11 4.92 3.43
CA VAL A 11 -9.04 4.95 2.30
C VAL A 11 -8.81 6.15 1.39
N GLU A 12 -8.49 7.32 1.95
CA GLU A 12 -8.07 8.50 1.20
C GLU A 12 -6.77 8.25 0.45
N TRP A 13 -5.78 7.65 1.12
CA TRP A 13 -4.51 7.31 0.50
C TRP A 13 -4.70 6.38 -0.71
N VAL A 14 -5.49 5.32 -0.54
CA VAL A 14 -5.78 4.33 -1.60
C VAL A 14 -6.54 4.94 -2.78
N GLN A 15 -7.45 5.89 -2.55
CA GLN A 15 -8.32 6.44 -3.61
C GLN A 15 -7.71 7.64 -4.34
N GLU A 16 -7.01 8.51 -3.63
CA GLU A 16 -6.63 9.84 -4.14
C GLU A 16 -5.12 10.06 -4.20
N LEU A 17 -4.32 9.35 -3.39
CA LEU A 17 -2.88 9.65 -3.23
C LEU A 17 -1.96 8.66 -3.93
N ILE A 18 -2.39 7.41 -4.15
CA ILE A 18 -1.57 6.46 -4.91
C ILE A 18 -1.62 6.84 -6.41
N PRO A 19 -0.47 7.06 -7.07
CA PRO A 19 -0.40 7.36 -8.50
C PRO A 19 -0.59 6.08 -9.35
N CYS A 20 -1.58 5.26 -8.99
CA CYS A 20 -1.91 4.00 -9.66
C CYS A 20 -3.41 3.84 -9.76
N ARG A 21 -3.89 3.40 -10.92
CA ARG A 21 -5.31 3.10 -11.12
C ARG A 21 -5.62 1.70 -10.64
N ILE A 22 -6.24 1.60 -9.47
CA ILE A 22 -6.74 0.33 -8.91
C ILE A 22 -7.83 -0.22 -9.82
N LYS A 23 -7.62 -1.37 -10.47
CA LYS A 23 -8.66 -2.01 -11.32
C LYS A 23 -9.62 -2.88 -10.51
N ALA A 24 -9.09 -3.69 -9.61
CA ALA A 24 -9.86 -4.57 -8.73
C ALA A 24 -9.04 -4.88 -7.48
N ILE A 25 -9.71 -5.17 -6.37
CA ILE A 25 -9.14 -5.66 -5.11
C ILE A 25 -9.86 -6.96 -4.79
N HIS A 26 -9.12 -8.07 -4.79
CA HIS A 26 -9.65 -9.41 -4.51
C HIS A 26 -9.24 -9.84 -3.11
N ILE A 27 -10.22 -10.14 -2.27
CA ILE A 27 -10.02 -10.60 -0.90
C ILE A 27 -10.41 -12.07 -0.83
N VAL A 28 -9.44 -12.92 -0.49
CA VAL A 28 -9.57 -14.38 -0.36
C VAL A 28 -9.31 -14.81 1.07
N ASN A 29 -9.85 -15.96 1.47
CA ASN A 29 -9.70 -16.54 2.81
C ASN A 29 -10.05 -15.56 3.95
N GLN A 30 -10.99 -14.63 3.73
CA GLN A 30 -11.34 -13.67 4.78
C GLN A 30 -12.20 -14.34 5.87
N PRO A 31 -11.82 -14.19 7.15
CA PRO A 31 -12.63 -14.69 8.26
C PRO A 31 -13.90 -13.83 8.43
N TYR A 32 -14.94 -14.37 9.07
CA TYR A 32 -16.21 -13.65 9.31
C TYR A 32 -16.04 -12.26 9.95
N ILE A 33 -15.05 -12.10 10.85
CA ILE A 33 -14.72 -10.84 11.50
C ILE A 33 -14.32 -9.73 10.50
N PHE A 34 -13.83 -10.09 9.32
CA PHE A 34 -13.42 -9.14 8.30
C PHE A 34 -14.61 -8.34 7.74
N ASN A 35 -15.81 -8.93 7.68
CA ASN A 35 -17.01 -8.20 7.26
C ASN A 35 -17.35 -7.06 8.23
N MET A 36 -17.15 -7.29 9.53
CA MET A 36 -17.31 -6.25 10.55
C MET A 36 -16.27 -5.15 10.38
N LEU A 37 -15.00 -5.52 10.17
CA LEU A 37 -13.93 -4.55 9.92
C LEU A 37 -14.22 -3.72 8.66
N PHE A 38 -14.66 -4.36 7.58
CA PHE A 38 -15.02 -3.68 6.33
C PHE A 38 -16.16 -2.68 6.52
N SER A 39 -17.10 -2.93 7.43
CA SER A 39 -18.17 -1.99 7.75
C SER A 39 -17.67 -0.65 8.29
N ILE A 40 -16.48 -0.61 8.92
CA ILE A 40 -15.82 0.60 9.39
C ILE A 40 -15.26 1.41 8.21
N PHE A 41 -14.74 0.73 7.18
CA PHE A 41 -14.18 1.37 5.99
C PHE A 41 -15.25 1.83 5.00
N LYS A 42 -16.36 1.09 4.92
CA LYS A 42 -17.45 1.27 3.96
C LYS A 42 -17.96 2.72 3.80
N PRO A 43 -18.13 3.53 4.87
CA PRO A 43 -18.59 4.92 4.76
C PRO A 43 -17.61 5.84 4.02
N PHE A 44 -16.31 5.50 4.01
CA PHE A 44 -15.26 6.31 3.39
C PHE A 44 -14.97 5.89 1.94
N LEU A 45 -15.47 4.73 1.51
CA LEU A 45 -15.25 4.21 0.16
C LEU A 45 -16.17 4.92 -0.83
N GLN A 46 -15.59 5.50 -1.88
CA GLN A 46 -16.34 5.97 -3.02
C GLN A 46 -16.93 4.79 -3.78
N GLU A 47 -18.03 5.03 -4.51
CA GLU A 47 -18.72 4.01 -5.30
C GLU A 47 -17.78 3.29 -6.28
N LYS A 48 -16.85 4.03 -6.90
CA LYS A 48 -15.84 3.48 -7.82
C LYS A 48 -14.96 2.42 -7.15
N LEU A 49 -14.43 2.69 -5.97
CA LEU A 49 -13.58 1.73 -5.26
C LEU A 49 -14.43 0.59 -4.68
N ARG A 50 -15.59 0.91 -4.13
CA ARG A 50 -16.53 -0.08 -3.59
C ARG A 50 -16.91 -1.14 -4.63
N ASN A 51 -17.16 -0.75 -5.87
CA ASN A 51 -17.51 -1.67 -6.96
C ASN A 51 -16.32 -2.50 -7.48
N ARG A 52 -15.10 -2.18 -7.05
CA ARG A 52 -13.86 -2.88 -7.43
C ARG A 52 -13.38 -3.85 -6.35
N ILE A 53 -14.01 -3.87 -5.18
CA ILE A 53 -13.67 -4.79 -4.09
C ILE A 53 -14.52 -6.04 -4.22
N HIS A 54 -13.87 -7.20 -4.37
CA HIS A 54 -14.49 -8.50 -4.52
C HIS A 54 -14.10 -9.39 -3.35
N PHE A 55 -15.10 -10.01 -2.72
CA PHE A 55 -14.93 -10.93 -1.61
C PHE A 55 -15.20 -12.36 -2.09
N HIS A 56 -14.20 -13.23 -1.96
CA HIS A 56 -14.29 -14.61 -2.44
C HIS A 56 -14.45 -15.63 -1.30
N GLY A 57 -13.99 -15.31 -0.09
CA GLY A 57 -14.05 -16.25 1.03
C GLY A 57 -13.19 -17.46 0.73
N GLU A 58 -13.76 -18.65 0.91
CA GLU A 58 -13.10 -19.93 0.57
C GLU A 58 -13.37 -20.37 -0.88
N ASP A 59 -14.20 -19.63 -1.63
CA ASP A 59 -14.53 -19.96 -3.02
C ASP A 59 -13.43 -19.51 -3.99
N ARG A 60 -12.55 -20.45 -4.33
CA ARG A 60 -11.48 -20.24 -5.31
C ARG A 60 -12.00 -20.10 -6.74
N ALA A 61 -13.13 -20.72 -7.08
CA ALA A 61 -13.70 -20.61 -8.43
C ALA A 61 -14.18 -19.18 -8.70
N SER A 62 -14.74 -18.52 -7.69
CA SER A 62 -15.08 -17.09 -7.75
C SER A 62 -13.88 -16.23 -8.13
N LEU A 63 -12.69 -16.45 -7.54
CA LEU A 63 -11.47 -15.72 -7.88
C LEU A 63 -11.05 -15.96 -9.35
N LEU A 64 -11.06 -17.21 -9.80
CA LEU A 64 -10.63 -17.60 -11.15
C LEU A 64 -11.54 -17.07 -12.26
N ASN A 65 -12.79 -16.71 -11.95
CA ASN A 65 -13.67 -16.00 -12.87
C ASN A 65 -13.22 -14.56 -13.15
N HIS A 66 -12.40 -13.97 -12.27
CA HIS A 66 -11.87 -12.62 -12.43
C HIS A 66 -10.44 -12.57 -12.97
N ILE A 67 -9.63 -13.59 -12.66
CA ILE A 67 -8.22 -13.65 -13.00
C ILE A 67 -7.89 -15.02 -13.59
N ASP A 68 -7.18 -15.04 -14.73
CA ASP A 68 -6.73 -16.28 -15.38
C ASP A 68 -5.89 -17.13 -14.42
N ALA A 69 -6.16 -18.44 -14.38
CA ALA A 69 -5.51 -19.41 -13.49
C ALA A 69 -3.98 -19.37 -13.62
N LYS A 70 -3.47 -19.12 -14.83
CA LYS A 70 -2.03 -18.99 -15.10
C LYS A 70 -1.34 -17.84 -14.35
N SER A 71 -2.11 -16.82 -13.94
CA SER A 71 -1.62 -15.64 -13.22
C SER A 71 -1.86 -15.73 -11.71
N VAL A 72 -2.52 -16.79 -11.24
CA VAL A 72 -2.87 -16.97 -9.83
C VAL A 72 -1.98 -18.04 -9.20
N PRO A 73 -1.39 -17.79 -8.02
CA PRO A 73 -0.58 -18.78 -7.32
C PRO A 73 -1.33 -20.10 -7.03
N THR A 74 -0.62 -21.23 -7.06
CA THR A 74 -1.19 -22.56 -6.76
C THR A 74 -1.87 -22.64 -5.39
N GLN A 75 -1.33 -21.97 -4.38
CA GLN A 75 -1.92 -21.87 -3.03
C GLN A 75 -3.33 -21.23 -3.00
N TYR A 76 -3.69 -20.45 -4.03
CA TYR A 76 -5.00 -19.83 -4.19
C TYR A 76 -5.87 -20.53 -5.26
N GLY A 77 -5.42 -21.67 -5.79
CA GLY A 77 -6.15 -22.48 -6.76
C GLY A 77 -5.82 -22.20 -8.24
N GLY A 78 -4.78 -21.43 -8.53
CA GLY A 78 -4.29 -21.24 -9.90
C GLY A 78 -3.16 -22.20 -10.29
N ASP A 79 -2.47 -21.88 -11.38
CA ASP A 79 -1.40 -22.70 -11.98
C ASP A 79 -0.01 -22.09 -11.79
N MET A 80 0.09 -20.85 -11.28
CA MET A 80 1.37 -20.17 -11.11
C MET A 80 2.13 -20.74 -9.91
N TYR A 81 3.25 -21.40 -10.16
CA TYR A 81 4.14 -21.81 -9.07
C TYR A 81 4.81 -20.59 -8.46
N LEU A 82 4.71 -20.47 -7.14
CA LEU A 82 5.29 -19.37 -6.39
C LEU A 82 6.11 -19.92 -5.22
N PRO A 83 7.42 -19.63 -5.14
CA PRO A 83 8.24 -20.02 -4.00
C PRO A 83 7.68 -19.46 -2.69
N HIS A 84 7.85 -20.20 -1.60
CA HIS A 84 7.27 -19.84 -0.30
C HIS A 84 7.94 -18.60 0.34
N ASP A 85 9.16 -18.23 -0.04
CA ASP A 85 9.97 -17.17 0.58
C ASP A 85 9.97 -15.83 -0.18
N GLN A 86 8.77 -15.34 -0.54
CA GLN A 86 8.61 -14.09 -1.29
C GLN A 86 9.20 -12.83 -0.62
N GLY A 87 9.27 -12.84 0.71
CA GLY A 87 9.65 -11.65 1.49
C GLY A 87 11.09 -11.21 1.25
N LEU A 88 12.01 -12.16 1.00
CA LEU A 88 13.42 -11.85 0.86
C LEU A 88 13.72 -11.14 -0.47
N GLU A 89 13.09 -11.59 -1.55
CA GLU A 89 13.24 -10.97 -2.87
C GLU A 89 12.63 -9.58 -2.92
N LEU A 90 11.44 -9.38 -2.34
CA LEU A 90 10.85 -8.05 -2.21
C LEU A 90 11.75 -7.13 -1.37
N HIS A 91 12.28 -7.62 -0.24
CA HIS A 91 13.20 -6.85 0.59
C HIS A 91 14.47 -6.45 -0.18
N ARG A 92 15.09 -7.39 -0.90
CA ARG A 92 16.26 -7.11 -1.75
C ARG A 92 15.97 -6.07 -2.83
N LEU A 93 14.80 -6.18 -3.48
CA LEU A 93 14.37 -5.21 -4.47
C LEU A 93 14.18 -3.81 -3.85
N LEU A 94 13.56 -3.73 -2.68
CA LEU A 94 13.40 -2.45 -1.96
C LEU A 94 14.77 -1.86 -1.60
N CYS A 95 15.70 -2.67 -1.09
CA CYS A 95 17.07 -2.23 -0.79
C CYS A 95 17.84 -1.76 -2.03
N LEU A 96 17.62 -2.37 -3.20
CA LEU A 96 18.25 -1.95 -4.45
C LEU A 96 17.91 -0.51 -4.82
N TYR A 97 16.71 -0.05 -4.48
CA TYR A 97 16.26 1.32 -4.75
C TYR A 97 16.49 2.28 -3.59
N ASP A 98 17.13 1.86 -2.50
CA ASP A 98 17.25 2.67 -1.28
C ASP A 98 18.06 3.95 -1.53
N ASP A 99 19.18 3.85 -2.26
CA ASP A 99 19.98 5.03 -2.65
C ASP A 99 19.16 6.04 -3.48
N GLN A 100 18.33 5.54 -4.40
CA GLN A 100 17.47 6.38 -5.22
C GLN A 100 16.36 7.01 -4.38
N TYR A 101 15.79 6.26 -3.45
CA TYR A 101 14.79 6.74 -2.52
C TYR A 101 15.36 7.87 -1.63
N GLN A 102 16.54 7.66 -1.04
CA GLN A 102 17.22 8.67 -0.22
C GLN A 102 17.47 9.96 -1.01
N LYS A 103 18.07 9.86 -2.20
CA LYS A 103 18.27 11.01 -3.10
C LYS A 103 16.96 11.71 -3.45
N THR A 104 15.92 10.92 -3.74
CA THR A 104 14.60 11.47 -4.10
C THR A 104 13.96 12.18 -2.92
N SER A 105 14.20 11.72 -1.69
CA SER A 105 13.71 12.33 -0.46
C SER A 105 14.35 13.70 -0.15
N GLU A 106 15.50 14.01 -0.75
CA GLU A 106 16.15 15.32 -0.64
C GLU A 106 15.47 16.39 -1.49
N TYR A 107 14.78 15.99 -2.56
CA TYR A 107 14.02 16.90 -3.42
C TYR A 107 12.63 17.17 -2.83
N GLY A 108 12.11 18.39 -3.04
CA GLY A 108 10.78 18.81 -2.59
C GLY A 108 10.80 20.09 -1.77
N TYR A 109 9.70 20.38 -1.07
CA TYR A 109 9.59 21.58 -0.25
C TYR A 109 10.42 21.44 1.03
N VAL A 110 11.63 22.01 1.01
CA VAL A 110 12.45 22.16 2.22
C VAL A 110 11.70 23.08 3.18
N ASN A 111 11.44 22.60 4.39
CA ASN A 111 10.83 23.43 5.43
C ASN A 111 11.77 24.61 5.71
N ILE A 112 11.44 25.81 5.20
CA ILE A 112 12.27 27.04 5.27
C ILE A 112 12.67 27.36 6.72
N SER A 113 11.83 26.96 7.68
CA SER A 113 12.08 27.04 9.12
C SER A 113 13.29 26.21 9.59
N LYS A 114 13.53 25.02 9.02
CA LYS A 114 14.69 24.17 9.32
C LYS A 114 15.96 24.64 8.60
N GLN A 115 15.84 25.25 7.42
CA GLN A 115 16.96 25.80 6.65
C GLN A 115 17.56 27.03 7.33
N LYS A 116 16.73 27.99 7.78
CA LYS A 116 17.18 29.15 8.58
C LYS A 116 17.90 28.76 9.88
N GLY A 117 17.56 27.61 10.47
CA GLY A 117 18.22 27.07 11.66
C GLY A 117 19.58 26.44 11.38
N LYS A 118 19.75 25.76 10.23
CA LYS A 118 21.03 25.19 9.78
C LYS A 118 22.00 26.30 9.35
N ASP A 119 21.56 27.26 8.53
CA ASP A 119 22.40 28.36 8.04
C ASP A 119 22.92 29.25 9.18
N LYS A 120 22.11 29.47 10.23
CA LYS A 120 22.54 30.20 11.45
C LYS A 120 23.56 29.41 12.28
N LYS A 121 23.49 28.08 12.28
CA LYS A 121 24.39 27.22 13.06
C LYS A 121 25.75 27.09 12.35
N GLU A 122 25.76 26.98 11.02
CA GLU A 122 26.99 26.94 10.21
C GLU A 122 27.76 28.26 10.23
N LYS A 123 27.08 29.42 10.10
CA LYS A 123 27.74 30.73 10.24
C LYS A 123 28.40 30.93 11.61
N ARG A 124 27.79 30.40 12.67
CA ARG A 124 28.32 30.53 14.04
C ARG A 124 29.55 29.65 14.28
N ILE A 125 29.73 28.58 13.51
CA ILE A 125 30.90 27.68 13.60
C ILE A 125 32.06 28.21 12.74
N SER A 126 31.80 28.92 11.64
CA SER A 126 32.85 29.55 10.81
C SER A 126 33.43 30.85 11.40
N GLU A 127 32.76 31.42 12.41
CA GLU A 127 33.18 32.66 13.09
C GLU A 127 33.90 32.40 14.43
N THR A 128 34.20 31.14 14.77
CA THR A 128 35.00 30.72 15.95
C THR A 128 36.25 30.00 15.50
#